data_AF-A0A8D2ZF35-F1
#
_entry.id   AF-A0A8D2ZF35-F1
#
_cell.length_a   1.000
_cell.length_b   1.000
_cell.length_c   1.000
_cell.angle_alpha   90.00
_cell.angle_beta   90.00
_cell.angle_gamma   90.00
#
_symmetry.space_group_name_H-M   'P 1'
#
loop_
_entity.id
_entity.type
_entity.pdbx_description
1 polymer ?
#
loop_
_entity_poly.entity_id
_entity_poly.type
_entity_poly.pdbx_seq_one_letter_code
_entity_poly.pdbx_strand_id
1 'polypeptide(L)'
;MDCTEFWSTSCVPCVNGTFMDVPTGRRQCFPCTSCSGLKNSLCTTTSDTVCEPLEGFYSLRHKRCEPGQYIIHKVVFLSTGKRVKTDCTEYRSTSCLPCVNRTSFMTHSNGLRECFPCASSGLKINSLCTTTSDTVCEPLEGFYCIDRRGSRCVEALRHKRCQPGQYIIHKGTALTDTECSDCSDGTFSNGTSTSCQPHTQCESQNLQLIKPGTVSTDAECGKDYDSTIVVAIVVSFLLICVSLTVIYFFWMKKKGCLFGKI
;
A
#
# COMPACT_ATOMS: atom_id res chain seq x y z
N MET A 1 -67.01 -32.19 6.14
CA MET A 1 -67.68 -33.02 7.18
C MET A 1 -66.67 -34.02 7.70
N ASP A 2 -66.71 -34.39 8.97
CA ASP A 2 -65.80 -35.41 9.51
C ASP A 2 -66.15 -36.79 8.95
N CYS A 3 -65.16 -37.68 8.84
CA CYS A 3 -65.39 -39.04 8.37
C CYS A 3 -66.45 -39.74 9.24
N THR A 4 -67.41 -40.39 8.60
CA THR A 4 -68.34 -41.32 9.26
C THR A 4 -68.26 -42.67 8.56
N GLU A 5 -68.83 -43.72 9.14
CA GLU A 5 -68.83 -45.09 8.59
C GLU A 5 -69.37 -45.18 7.15
N PHE A 6 -70.20 -44.19 6.74
CA PHE A 6 -70.84 -44.16 5.42
C PHE A 6 -70.33 -43.03 4.50
N TRP A 7 -69.44 -42.14 4.96
CA TRP A 7 -68.99 -40.96 4.22
C TRP A 7 -67.49 -40.68 4.39
N SER A 8 -66.75 -40.63 3.27
CA SER A 8 -65.35 -40.20 3.23
C SER A 8 -65.23 -38.67 3.24
N THR A 9 -64.12 -38.15 3.77
CA THR A 9 -63.78 -36.73 3.68
C THR A 9 -63.39 -36.36 2.24
N SER A 10 -64.06 -35.35 1.68
CA SER A 10 -63.68 -34.75 0.40
C SER A 10 -62.83 -33.50 0.64
N CYS A 11 -61.66 -33.44 0.01
CA CYS A 11 -60.78 -32.27 0.07
C CYS A 11 -61.31 -31.18 -0.85
N VAL A 12 -61.51 -29.98 -0.30
CA VAL A 12 -61.90 -28.79 -1.06
C VAL A 12 -60.63 -27.98 -1.36
N PRO A 13 -60.44 -27.46 -2.59
CA PRO A 13 -59.30 -26.61 -2.90
C PRO A 13 -59.32 -25.30 -2.11
N CYS A 14 -58.15 -24.75 -1.82
CA CYS A 14 -58.00 -23.48 -1.14
C CYS A 14 -58.58 -22.32 -1.97
N VAL A 15 -58.99 -21.26 -1.28
CA VAL A 15 -59.45 -20.01 -1.92
C VAL A 15 -58.27 -19.09 -2.22
N ASN A 16 -58.45 -18.15 -3.14
CA ASN A 16 -57.39 -17.22 -3.53
C ASN A 16 -56.89 -16.40 -2.31
N GLY A 17 -55.57 -16.23 -2.19
CA GLY A 17 -54.94 -15.65 -1.00
C GLY A 17 -54.67 -16.67 0.14
N THR A 18 -54.98 -17.95 -0.07
CA THR A 18 -54.60 -19.06 0.82
C THR A 18 -54.03 -20.25 0.05
N PHE A 19 -53.22 -21.08 0.68
CA PHE A 19 -52.58 -22.25 0.08
C PHE A 19 -52.57 -23.49 0.99
N MET A 20 -52.40 -24.66 0.39
CA MET A 20 -52.12 -25.93 1.07
C MET A 20 -51.17 -26.76 0.20
N ASP A 21 -49.92 -26.85 0.62
CA ASP A 21 -48.83 -27.55 -0.08
C ASP A 21 -48.83 -29.06 0.17
N VAL A 22 -49.39 -29.49 1.29
CA VAL A 22 -49.53 -30.90 1.67
C VAL A 22 -50.98 -31.22 2.02
N PRO A 23 -51.58 -32.32 1.51
CA PRO A 23 -52.91 -32.72 1.91
C PRO A 23 -52.95 -33.05 3.40
N THR A 24 -53.76 -32.32 4.17
CA THR A 24 -53.92 -32.49 5.61
C THR A 24 -55.41 -32.56 5.99
N GLY A 25 -55.72 -33.09 7.17
CA GLY A 25 -57.10 -33.08 7.71
C GLY A 25 -57.58 -31.70 8.19
N ARG A 26 -56.90 -30.62 7.79
CA ARG A 26 -57.16 -29.26 8.26
C ARG A 26 -58.37 -28.68 7.55
N ARG A 27 -59.25 -28.01 8.31
CA ARG A 27 -60.45 -27.36 7.77
C ARG A 27 -60.20 -26.00 7.12
N GLN A 28 -58.99 -25.46 7.25
CA GLN A 28 -58.62 -24.12 6.77
C GLN A 28 -57.23 -24.15 6.13
N CYS A 29 -57.11 -23.50 4.98
CA CYS A 29 -55.83 -23.30 4.29
C CYS A 29 -54.96 -22.23 4.96
N PHE A 30 -53.67 -22.21 4.65
CA PHE A 30 -52.74 -21.23 5.18
C PHE A 30 -52.87 -19.91 4.41
N PRO A 31 -52.86 -18.73 5.06
CA PRO A 31 -52.79 -17.47 4.36
C PRO A 31 -51.45 -17.34 3.61
N CYS A 32 -51.49 -16.78 2.40
CA CYS A 32 -50.28 -16.55 1.62
C CYS A 32 -49.35 -15.54 2.28
N THR A 33 -48.05 -15.80 2.23
CA THR A 33 -46.99 -14.91 2.68
C THR A 33 -46.96 -13.64 1.83
N SER A 34 -46.86 -12.48 2.49
CA SER A 34 -46.70 -11.16 1.86
C SER A 34 -45.26 -10.70 1.96
N CYS A 35 -44.56 -10.62 0.82
CA CYS A 35 -43.19 -10.14 0.78
C CYS A 35 -43.13 -8.61 0.90
N SER A 36 -42.21 -8.10 1.71
CA SER A 36 -41.88 -6.67 1.78
C SER A 36 -40.96 -6.20 0.63
N GLY A 37 -40.51 -7.11 -0.25
CA GLY A 37 -39.59 -6.88 -1.37
C GLY A 37 -39.99 -7.67 -2.63
N LEU A 38 -39.01 -8.13 -3.41
CA LEU A 38 -39.26 -8.84 -4.68
C LEU A 38 -39.87 -10.23 -4.44
N LYS A 39 -40.95 -10.53 -5.16
CA LYS A 39 -41.60 -11.86 -5.16
C LYS A 39 -40.97 -12.71 -6.25
N ASN A 40 -40.30 -13.79 -5.87
CA ASN A 40 -39.73 -14.76 -6.81
C ASN A 40 -40.83 -15.64 -7.42
N SER A 41 -41.80 -16.04 -6.61
CA SER A 41 -43.00 -16.75 -7.07
C SER A 41 -44.25 -16.19 -6.40
N LEU A 42 -45.35 -16.20 -7.14
CA LEU A 42 -46.67 -15.82 -6.64
C LEU A 42 -47.32 -17.00 -5.91
N CYS A 43 -48.09 -16.68 -4.86
CA CYS A 43 -48.89 -17.67 -4.17
C CYS A 43 -49.92 -18.33 -5.10
N THR A 44 -50.14 -19.62 -4.91
CA THR A 44 -51.21 -20.40 -5.56
C THR A 44 -52.00 -21.14 -4.49
N THR A 45 -53.11 -21.79 -4.86
CA THR A 45 -53.89 -22.60 -3.92
C THR A 45 -53.14 -23.81 -3.36
N THR A 46 -51.98 -24.16 -3.95
CA THR A 46 -51.14 -25.30 -3.56
C THR A 46 -49.71 -24.92 -3.19
N SER A 47 -49.34 -23.65 -3.21
CA SER A 47 -47.97 -23.21 -2.91
C SER A 47 -47.94 -21.78 -2.37
N ASP A 48 -47.10 -21.52 -1.38
CA ASP A 48 -46.91 -20.17 -0.85
C ASP A 48 -46.15 -19.24 -1.82
N THR A 49 -46.21 -17.93 -1.56
CA THR A 49 -45.33 -16.93 -2.18
C THR A 49 -43.87 -17.18 -1.74
N VAL A 50 -42.94 -17.27 -2.70
CA VAL A 50 -41.50 -17.30 -2.39
C VAL A 50 -40.92 -15.91 -2.53
N CYS A 51 -40.34 -15.38 -1.46
CA CYS A 51 -39.64 -14.09 -1.48
C CYS A 51 -38.17 -14.28 -1.87
N GLU A 52 -37.61 -13.35 -2.66
CA GLU A 52 -36.15 -13.34 -2.86
C GLU A 52 -35.43 -12.75 -1.63
N PRO A 53 -34.29 -13.33 -1.22
CA PRO A 53 -33.42 -12.69 -0.25
C PRO A 53 -32.77 -11.45 -0.88
N LEU A 54 -32.84 -10.32 -0.19
CA LEU A 54 -32.07 -9.12 -0.56
C LEU A 54 -30.56 -9.43 -0.44
N GLU A 55 -29.72 -8.78 -1.24
CA GLU A 55 -28.27 -8.93 -1.13
C GLU A 55 -27.79 -8.61 0.30
N GLY A 56 -27.03 -9.52 0.90
CA GLY A 56 -26.55 -9.41 2.29
C GLY A 56 -27.35 -10.20 3.35
N PHE A 57 -28.43 -10.89 2.95
CA PHE A 57 -29.25 -11.70 3.86
C PHE A 57 -28.97 -13.19 3.64
N TYR A 58 -28.42 -13.86 4.65
CA TYR A 58 -28.20 -15.31 4.60
C TYR A 58 -29.33 -16.04 5.35
N SER A 59 -29.99 -16.98 4.67
CA SER A 59 -30.88 -17.95 5.29
C SER A 59 -30.01 -18.98 6.03
N LEU A 60 -29.94 -18.89 7.36
CA LEU A 60 -29.40 -19.98 8.15
C LEU A 60 -30.35 -21.15 7.99
N ARG A 61 -29.86 -22.20 7.31
CA ARG A 61 -30.54 -23.47 7.06
C ARG A 61 -30.99 -24.09 8.40
N HIS A 62 -32.17 -23.72 8.87
CA HIS A 62 -32.82 -24.36 10.01
C HIS A 62 -33.91 -25.31 9.52
N LYS A 63 -33.89 -26.49 10.12
CA LYS A 63 -34.85 -27.57 9.94
C LYS A 63 -36.28 -27.02 10.00
N ARG A 64 -37.08 -27.49 9.03
CA ARG A 64 -38.54 -27.46 8.92
C ARG A 64 -39.24 -27.35 10.30
N CYS A 65 -39.76 -26.18 10.63
CA CYS A 65 -40.76 -26.00 11.68
C CYS A 65 -42.13 -26.47 11.16
N GLU A 66 -42.98 -26.97 12.05
CA GLU A 66 -44.34 -27.44 11.75
C GLU A 66 -45.27 -26.32 11.24
N PRO A 67 -46.39 -26.67 10.57
CA PRO A 67 -47.21 -25.70 9.85
C PRO A 67 -47.97 -24.76 10.80
N GLY A 68 -47.59 -23.48 10.86
CA GLY A 68 -48.33 -22.45 11.60
C GLY A 68 -47.52 -21.37 12.32
N GLN A 69 -46.19 -21.42 12.28
CA GLN A 69 -45.33 -20.41 12.91
C GLN A 69 -44.74 -19.46 11.86
N TYR A 70 -45.21 -18.21 11.87
CA TYR A 70 -44.62 -17.11 11.11
C TYR A 70 -43.47 -16.50 11.90
N ILE A 71 -42.29 -16.40 11.28
CA ILE A 71 -41.19 -15.59 11.82
C ILE A 71 -41.65 -14.14 11.74
N ILE A 72 -42.11 -13.59 12.85
CA ILE A 72 -42.22 -12.14 13.01
C ILE A 72 -40.80 -11.61 12.88
N HIS A 73 -40.49 -11.03 11.72
CA HIS A 73 -39.25 -10.34 11.43
C HIS A 73 -38.88 -9.39 12.58
N LYS A 74 -38.01 -9.84 13.47
CA LYS A 74 -37.01 -8.98 14.10
C LYS A 74 -35.67 -9.40 13.52
N VAL A 75 -35.41 -8.91 12.31
CA VAL A 75 -34.07 -8.91 11.71
C VAL A 75 -33.20 -8.10 12.66
N VAL A 76 -32.42 -8.78 13.48
CA VAL A 76 -31.46 -8.11 14.36
C VAL A 76 -30.31 -7.69 13.48
N PHE A 77 -30.13 -6.38 13.34
CA PHE A 77 -28.94 -5.77 12.78
C PHE A 77 -27.70 -6.36 13.47
N LEU A 78 -26.98 -7.25 12.79
CA LEU A 78 -25.63 -7.63 13.18
C LEU A 78 -24.75 -6.42 12.85
N SER A 79 -24.67 -5.47 13.78
CA SER A 79 -23.76 -4.34 13.63
C SER A 79 -22.34 -4.86 13.43
N THR A 80 -21.59 -4.23 12.53
CA THR A 80 -20.16 -4.50 12.33
C THR A 80 -19.41 -4.47 13.66
N GLY A 81 -18.33 -5.24 13.74
CA GLY A 81 -17.51 -5.37 14.94
C GLY A 81 -18.13 -6.14 16.09
N LYS A 82 -19.10 -7.02 15.79
CA LYS A 82 -19.67 -7.97 16.74
C LYS A 82 -19.67 -9.39 16.17
N ARG A 83 -19.63 -10.38 17.07
CA ARG A 83 -19.75 -11.81 16.81
C ARG A 83 -20.98 -12.39 17.51
N VAL A 84 -21.51 -13.49 16.99
CA VAL A 84 -22.66 -14.19 17.58
C VAL A 84 -22.25 -14.88 18.89
N LYS A 85 -23.00 -14.60 19.96
CA LYS A 85 -22.88 -15.27 21.26
C LYS A 85 -23.89 -16.41 21.37
N THR A 86 -25.16 -16.10 21.13
CA THR A 86 -26.26 -17.07 21.14
C THR A 86 -27.13 -16.85 19.94
N ASP A 87 -27.52 -17.94 19.27
CA ASP A 87 -28.40 -17.89 18.12
C ASP A 87 -29.80 -17.45 18.51
N CYS A 88 -30.56 -16.99 17.52
CA CYS A 88 -31.97 -16.73 17.71
C CYS A 88 -32.74 -18.02 18.02
N THR A 89 -33.78 -17.89 18.84
CA THR A 89 -34.83 -18.89 19.03
C THR A 89 -36.16 -18.30 18.57
N GLU A 90 -37.22 -19.10 18.56
CA GLU A 90 -38.57 -18.66 18.18
C GLU A 90 -39.02 -17.38 18.92
N TYR A 91 -38.60 -17.22 20.18
CA TYR A 91 -39.02 -16.11 21.05
C TYR A 91 -37.90 -15.15 21.40
N ARG A 92 -36.66 -15.40 20.95
CA ARG A 92 -35.49 -14.59 21.32
C ARG A 92 -34.63 -14.27 20.11
N SER A 93 -34.32 -12.98 19.99
CA SER A 93 -33.35 -12.45 19.04
C SER A 93 -31.92 -12.95 19.31
N THR A 94 -31.10 -13.00 18.27
CA THR A 94 -29.66 -13.33 18.36
C THR A 94 -28.95 -12.39 19.32
N SER A 95 -28.16 -12.93 20.25
CA SER A 95 -27.29 -12.15 21.13
C SER A 95 -25.89 -12.06 20.56
N CYS A 96 -25.29 -10.87 20.60
CA CYS A 96 -23.97 -10.61 20.03
C CYS A 96 -23.01 -10.05 21.09
N LEU A 97 -21.73 -10.34 20.94
CA LEU A 97 -20.64 -9.74 21.72
C LEU A 97 -19.75 -8.90 20.80
N PRO A 98 -19.21 -7.77 21.29
CA PRO A 98 -18.23 -7.01 20.52
C PRO A 98 -16.95 -7.82 20.31
N CYS A 99 -16.28 -7.57 19.19
CA CYS A 99 -14.90 -8.00 18.99
C CYS A 99 -13.98 -7.30 20.01
N VAL A 100 -12.85 -7.94 20.31
CA VAL A 100 -11.85 -7.35 21.22
C VAL A 100 -11.04 -6.33 20.43
N ASN A 101 -11.08 -5.07 20.87
CA ASN A 101 -10.38 -3.97 20.21
C ASN A 101 -8.87 -4.26 20.14
N ARG A 102 -8.24 -3.88 19.02
CA ARG A 102 -6.82 -4.10 18.67
C ARG A 102 -6.37 -5.54 18.43
N THR A 103 -7.16 -6.56 18.78
CA THR A 103 -6.81 -7.97 18.56
C THR A 103 -7.72 -8.67 17.56
N SER A 104 -8.97 -8.23 17.43
CA SER A 104 -9.90 -8.83 16.49
C SER A 104 -10.91 -7.83 15.91
N PHE A 105 -11.39 -8.12 14.71
CA PHE A 105 -12.32 -7.25 14.00
C PHE A 105 -13.41 -8.05 13.25
N MET A 106 -14.47 -7.34 12.86
CA MET A 106 -15.51 -7.84 11.98
C MET A 106 -16.01 -6.72 11.06
N THR A 107 -15.60 -6.75 9.80
CA THR A 107 -15.91 -5.71 8.80
C THR A 107 -17.34 -5.73 8.30
N HIS A 108 -17.98 -6.91 8.28
CA HIS A 108 -19.32 -7.09 7.72
C HIS A 108 -20.27 -7.70 8.74
N SER A 109 -21.55 -7.32 8.64
CA SER A 109 -22.64 -7.94 9.37
C SER A 109 -22.78 -9.41 8.94
N ASN A 110 -22.39 -10.36 9.79
CA ASN A 110 -22.48 -11.78 9.47
C ASN A 110 -22.77 -12.64 10.71
N GLY A 111 -23.03 -13.92 10.49
CA GLY A 111 -23.43 -14.88 11.53
C GLY A 111 -22.27 -15.59 12.21
N LEU A 112 -21.04 -15.09 12.09
CA LEU A 112 -19.86 -15.77 12.65
C LEU A 112 -19.83 -15.65 14.17
N ARG A 113 -19.45 -16.74 14.83
CA ARG A 113 -19.28 -16.78 16.30
C ARG A 113 -17.94 -16.25 16.77
N GLU A 114 -17.01 -16.05 15.84
CA GLU A 114 -15.63 -15.61 16.09
C GLU A 114 -15.31 -14.41 15.20
N CYS A 115 -14.51 -13.48 15.74
CA CYS A 115 -14.00 -12.34 15.00
C CYS A 115 -12.68 -12.71 14.31
N PHE A 116 -12.34 -12.01 13.23
CA PHE A 116 -11.07 -12.22 12.54
C PHE A 116 -9.93 -11.62 13.38
N PRO A 117 -8.79 -12.30 13.52
CA PRO A 117 -7.63 -11.73 14.18
C PRO A 117 -7.07 -10.58 13.35
N CYS A 118 -6.62 -9.51 14.02
CA CYS A 118 -5.97 -8.40 13.34
C CYS A 118 -4.65 -8.84 12.72
N ALA A 119 -4.35 -8.32 11.52
CA ALA A 119 -3.06 -8.52 10.90
C ALA A 119 -1.94 -7.87 11.75
N SER A 120 -0.89 -8.64 12.01
CA SER A 120 0.38 -8.17 12.57
C SER A 120 1.46 -8.38 11.50
N SER A 121 2.09 -7.29 11.04
CA SER A 121 3.18 -7.36 10.08
C SER A 121 4.33 -6.46 10.54
N GLY A 122 5.56 -6.80 10.17
CA GLY A 122 6.75 -5.98 10.41
C GLY A 122 6.86 -4.73 9.51
N LEU A 123 5.77 -4.30 8.89
CA LEU A 123 5.66 -3.09 8.07
C LEU A 123 5.16 -1.90 8.91
N LYS A 124 5.23 -0.68 8.38
CA LYS A 124 4.72 0.51 9.06
C LYS A 124 3.20 0.43 9.18
N ILE A 125 2.68 0.47 10.40
CA ILE A 125 1.24 0.54 10.63
C ILE A 125 0.77 1.94 10.22
N ASN A 126 -0.12 2.01 9.23
CA ASN A 126 -0.78 3.26 8.84
C ASN A 126 -2.08 3.46 9.63
N SER A 127 -2.93 2.41 9.67
CA SER A 127 -4.15 2.41 10.48
C SER A 127 -4.14 1.25 11.46
N LEU A 128 -4.44 1.57 12.72
CA LEU A 128 -4.61 0.58 13.77
C LEU A 128 -5.88 -0.25 13.53
N CYS A 129 -5.81 -1.52 13.94
CA CYS A 129 -6.99 -2.39 13.97
C CYS A 129 -8.03 -1.85 14.95
N THR A 130 -9.29 -1.90 14.55
CA THR A 130 -10.46 -1.56 15.38
C THR A 130 -11.42 -2.75 15.42
N THR A 131 -12.51 -2.68 16.18
CA THR A 131 -13.49 -3.77 16.18
C THR A 131 -14.16 -3.94 14.81
N THR A 132 -14.17 -2.93 13.94
CA THR A 132 -14.84 -2.96 12.64
C THR A 132 -13.89 -3.00 11.44
N SER A 133 -12.58 -2.89 11.66
CA SER A 133 -11.59 -2.82 10.58
C SER A 133 -10.27 -3.48 10.97
N ASP A 134 -9.65 -4.18 10.01
CA ASP A 134 -8.30 -4.74 10.18
C ASP A 134 -7.23 -3.64 10.29
N THR A 135 -6.01 -4.03 10.70
CA THR A 135 -4.80 -3.21 10.55
C THR A 135 -4.53 -2.94 9.07
N VAL A 136 -4.31 -1.67 8.72
CA VAL A 136 -3.83 -1.30 7.38
C VAL A 136 -2.34 -0.98 7.47
N CYS A 137 -1.54 -1.78 6.77
CA CYS A 137 -0.10 -1.63 6.70
C CYS A 137 0.30 -0.90 5.42
N GLU A 138 1.28 -0.01 5.55
CA GLU A 138 1.92 0.68 4.44
C GLU A 138 3.41 0.33 4.34
N PRO A 139 3.99 0.41 3.14
CA PRO A 139 5.43 0.34 2.96
C PRO A 139 6.17 1.36 3.83
N LEU A 140 7.38 0.98 4.28
CA LEU A 140 8.28 1.93 4.92
C LEU A 140 8.76 3.00 3.93
N GLU A 141 9.28 4.11 4.44
CA GLU A 141 9.87 5.13 3.57
C GLU A 141 11.01 4.55 2.74
N GLY A 142 11.00 4.83 1.43
CA GLY A 142 11.93 4.24 0.47
C GLY A 142 11.53 2.84 -0.02
N PHE A 143 10.29 2.40 0.21
CA PHE A 143 9.73 1.17 -0.31
C PHE A 143 8.39 1.43 -1.02
N TYR A 144 8.03 0.58 -1.97
CA TYR A 144 6.74 0.54 -2.64
C TYR A 144 6.11 -0.84 -2.53
N CYS A 145 4.79 -0.89 -2.55
CA CYS A 145 4.04 -2.14 -2.42
C CYS A 145 4.05 -2.94 -3.73
N ILE A 146 4.34 -4.24 -3.64
CA ILE A 146 4.30 -5.17 -4.79
C ILE A 146 3.15 -6.18 -4.72
N ASP A 147 2.66 -6.52 -3.52
CA ASP A 147 1.44 -7.32 -3.33
C ASP A 147 0.40 -6.52 -2.53
N ARG A 148 -0.70 -6.16 -3.21
CA ARG A 148 -1.85 -5.45 -2.62
C ARG A 148 -3.07 -6.35 -2.52
N ARG A 149 -3.66 -6.36 -1.32
CA ARG A 149 -4.99 -6.94 -1.08
C ARG A 149 -5.92 -5.85 -0.52
N GLY A 150 -6.66 -5.20 -1.44
CA GLY A 150 -7.49 -4.05 -1.11
C GLY A 150 -6.66 -2.83 -0.69
N SER A 151 -6.88 -2.34 0.53
CA SER A 151 -6.10 -1.25 1.13
C SER A 151 -4.80 -1.72 1.80
N ARG A 152 -4.58 -3.03 1.96
CA ARG A 152 -3.43 -3.59 2.68
C ARG A 152 -2.28 -3.90 1.75
N CYS A 153 -1.07 -3.46 2.13
CA CYS A 153 0.17 -3.94 1.54
C CYS A 153 0.65 -5.21 2.27
N VAL A 154 0.82 -6.30 1.53
CA VAL A 154 1.30 -7.58 2.08
C VAL A 154 2.82 -7.67 1.96
N GLU A 155 3.36 -7.20 0.85
CA GLU A 155 4.79 -7.24 0.56
C GLU A 155 5.24 -5.93 -0.10
N ALA A 156 6.38 -5.41 0.35
CA ALA A 156 6.95 -4.15 -0.12
C ALA A 156 8.41 -4.34 -0.53
N LEU A 157 8.79 -3.72 -1.64
CA LEU A 157 10.15 -3.74 -2.18
C LEU A 157 10.77 -2.35 -2.06
N ARG A 158 12.08 -2.30 -1.86
CA ARG A 158 12.81 -1.03 -1.80
C ARG A 158 12.74 -0.33 -3.15
N HIS A 159 12.57 0.99 -3.13
CA HIS A 159 12.69 1.82 -4.34
C HIS A 159 14.06 1.63 -4.98
N LYS A 160 14.08 1.50 -6.30
CA LYS A 160 15.34 1.48 -7.05
C LYS A 160 16.05 2.83 -6.93
N ARG A 161 17.38 2.80 -6.96
CA ARG A 161 18.21 4.01 -7.03
C ARG A 161 18.60 4.26 -8.49
N CYS A 162 18.50 5.51 -8.93
CA CYS A 162 19.02 5.88 -10.24
C CYS A 162 20.55 5.80 -10.24
N GLN A 163 21.11 5.41 -11.37
CA GLN A 163 22.56 5.30 -11.52
C GLN A 163 23.18 6.67 -11.79
N PRO A 164 24.49 6.86 -11.53
CA PRO A 164 25.21 8.02 -12.06
C PRO A 164 25.04 8.07 -13.59
N GLY A 165 24.78 9.26 -14.14
CA GLY A 165 24.32 9.39 -15.53
C GLY A 165 22.81 9.56 -15.67
N GLN A 166 22.04 9.29 -14.61
CA GLN A 166 20.59 9.36 -14.62
C GLN A 166 20.05 10.37 -13.61
N TYR A 167 18.85 10.87 -13.87
CA TYR A 167 18.09 11.70 -12.93
C TYR A 167 16.73 11.06 -12.64
N ILE A 168 16.15 11.44 -11.50
CA ILE A 168 14.83 10.98 -11.06
C ILE A 168 13.77 11.79 -11.80
N ILE A 169 13.06 11.18 -12.76
CA ILE A 169 11.92 11.83 -13.45
C ILE A 169 10.66 11.76 -12.59
N HIS A 170 10.40 10.60 -11.99
CA HIS A 170 9.31 10.39 -11.06
C HIS A 170 9.83 9.74 -9.79
N LYS A 171 9.64 10.43 -8.66
CA LYS A 171 10.01 9.92 -7.35
C LYS A 171 9.09 8.74 -6.99
N GLY A 172 9.68 7.67 -6.45
CA GLY A 172 8.91 6.53 -5.96
C GLY A 172 7.88 6.94 -4.90
N THR A 173 6.73 6.28 -4.93
CA THR A 173 5.64 6.43 -3.96
C THR A 173 5.42 5.14 -3.19
N ALA A 174 4.46 5.10 -2.26
CA ALA A 174 4.06 3.85 -1.61
C ALA A 174 3.53 2.79 -2.59
N LEU A 175 3.17 3.17 -3.82
CA LEU A 175 2.55 2.30 -4.82
C LEU A 175 3.39 2.09 -6.07
N THR A 176 4.33 3.00 -6.34
CA THR A 176 5.12 2.99 -7.58
C THR A 176 6.60 3.10 -7.24
N ASP A 177 7.43 2.41 -8.01
CA ASP A 177 8.88 2.54 -7.90
C ASP A 177 9.36 3.90 -8.43
N THR A 178 10.61 4.24 -8.13
CA THR A 178 11.30 5.39 -8.69
C THR A 178 11.57 5.16 -10.18
N GLU A 179 11.28 6.18 -10.98
CA GLU A 179 11.58 6.19 -12.41
C GLU A 179 12.79 7.10 -12.67
N CYS A 180 13.67 6.61 -13.55
CA CYS A 180 14.94 7.25 -13.86
C CYS A 180 15.02 7.48 -15.37
N SER A 181 15.64 8.59 -15.76
CA SER A 181 15.94 8.91 -17.16
C SER A 181 17.39 9.35 -17.30
N ASP A 182 17.96 9.16 -18.48
CA ASP A 182 19.37 9.46 -18.75
C ASP A 182 19.60 10.96 -18.96
N CYS A 183 20.78 11.43 -18.56
CA CYS A 183 21.22 12.79 -18.84
C CYS A 183 21.66 12.95 -20.30
N SER A 184 21.35 14.10 -20.89
CA SER A 184 21.84 14.47 -22.22
C SER A 184 23.25 15.05 -22.15
N ASP A 185 23.92 15.09 -23.31
CA ASP A 185 25.23 15.72 -23.44
C ASP A 185 25.25 17.16 -22.89
N GLY A 186 26.35 17.53 -22.23
CA GLY A 186 26.51 18.81 -21.55
C GLY A 186 25.86 18.89 -20.16
N THR A 187 25.27 17.79 -19.67
CA THR A 187 24.69 17.72 -18.33
C THR A 187 25.16 16.47 -17.58
N PHE A 188 25.06 16.49 -16.24
CA PHE A 188 25.44 15.36 -15.40
C PHE A 188 24.51 15.17 -14.19
N SER A 189 24.50 13.95 -13.65
CA SER A 189 23.83 13.64 -12.39
C SER A 189 24.49 12.46 -11.68
N ASN A 190 24.55 12.51 -10.35
CA ASN A 190 25.02 11.42 -9.51
C ASN A 190 23.95 10.36 -9.21
N GLY A 191 22.75 10.47 -9.80
CA GLY A 191 21.63 9.54 -9.58
C GLY A 191 20.68 9.91 -8.42
N THR A 192 20.94 10.98 -7.67
CA THR A 192 20.05 11.41 -6.57
C THR A 192 19.21 12.64 -6.88
N SER A 193 19.50 13.31 -7.99
CA SER A 193 18.87 14.58 -8.36
C SER A 193 17.62 14.35 -9.21
N THR A 194 16.65 15.27 -9.14
CA THR A 194 15.42 15.25 -9.95
C THR A 194 15.58 15.89 -11.32
N SER A 195 16.79 16.35 -11.65
CA SER A 195 17.17 16.89 -12.95
C SER A 195 18.68 16.76 -13.12
N CYS A 196 19.14 16.74 -14.37
CA CYS A 196 20.56 16.83 -14.68
C CYS A 196 21.05 18.27 -14.52
N GLN A 197 22.24 18.43 -13.95
CA GLN A 197 22.88 19.72 -13.81
C GLN A 197 23.75 20.00 -15.03
N PRO A 198 23.78 21.25 -15.54
CA PRO A 198 24.70 21.59 -16.62
C PRO A 198 26.15 21.48 -16.16
N HIS A 199 27.06 21.10 -17.07
CA HIS A 199 28.49 21.09 -16.76
C HIS A 199 29.01 22.49 -16.45
N THR A 200 29.96 22.55 -15.52
CA THR A 200 30.68 23.78 -15.18
C THR A 200 31.47 24.28 -16.39
N GLN A 201 31.23 25.54 -16.77
CA GLN A 201 31.93 26.23 -17.84
C GLN A 201 33.22 26.87 -17.29
N CYS A 202 34.35 26.19 -17.39
CA CYS A 202 35.62 26.64 -16.77
C CYS A 202 36.06 28.04 -17.24
N GLU A 203 35.82 28.39 -18.51
CA GLU A 203 36.15 29.69 -19.08
C GLU A 203 35.42 30.84 -18.36
N SER A 204 34.16 30.62 -17.96
CA SER A 204 33.38 31.62 -17.22
C SER A 204 33.97 31.92 -15.83
N GLN A 205 34.81 31.02 -15.31
CA GLN A 205 35.50 31.14 -14.03
C GLN A 205 36.97 31.55 -14.16
N ASN A 206 37.44 31.90 -15.37
CA ASN A 206 38.86 32.15 -15.67
C ASN A 206 39.77 30.96 -15.29
N LEU A 207 39.26 29.73 -15.48
CA LEU A 207 40.00 28.48 -15.28
C LEU A 207 40.10 27.71 -16.60
N GLN A 208 41.09 26.84 -16.70
CA GLN A 208 41.22 25.92 -17.82
C GLN A 208 40.52 24.59 -17.50
N LEU A 209 39.97 23.97 -18.55
CA LEU A 209 39.39 22.63 -18.46
C LEU A 209 40.51 21.60 -18.31
N ILE A 210 40.56 20.94 -17.16
CA ILE A 210 41.54 19.88 -16.88
C ILE A 210 41.01 18.54 -17.35
N LYS A 211 39.72 18.27 -17.10
CA LYS A 211 39.07 17.04 -17.50
C LYS A 211 37.63 17.30 -17.96
N PRO A 212 37.23 16.78 -19.12
CA PRO A 212 35.86 16.96 -19.61
C PRO A 212 34.86 16.29 -18.68
N GLY A 213 33.70 16.94 -18.51
CA GLY A 213 32.56 16.35 -17.81
C GLY A 213 32.00 15.15 -18.56
N THR A 214 31.32 14.26 -17.83
CA THR A 214 30.59 13.13 -18.37
C THR A 214 29.13 13.21 -17.93
N VAL A 215 28.26 12.31 -18.40
CA VAL A 215 26.88 12.24 -17.89
C VAL A 215 26.80 11.94 -16.39
N SER A 216 27.85 11.36 -15.78
CA SER A 216 27.88 11.02 -14.36
C SER A 216 28.66 11.99 -13.48
N THR A 217 29.53 12.82 -14.06
CA THR A 217 30.43 13.71 -13.32
C THR A 217 30.58 15.06 -14.00
N ASP A 218 30.74 16.11 -13.20
CA ASP A 218 31.01 17.45 -13.72
C ASP A 218 32.39 17.55 -14.41
N ALA A 219 32.59 18.62 -15.16
CA ALA A 219 33.89 19.05 -15.66
C ALA A 219 34.81 19.49 -14.52
N GLU A 220 36.08 19.07 -14.56
CA GLU A 220 37.08 19.49 -13.58
C GLU A 220 37.87 20.68 -14.13
N CYS A 221 37.80 21.81 -13.43
CA CYS A 221 38.48 23.05 -13.79
C CYS A 221 39.70 23.30 -12.90
N GLY A 222 40.75 23.88 -13.46
CA GLY A 222 41.98 24.15 -12.73
C GLY A 222 42.78 25.29 -13.34
N LYS A 223 43.78 25.76 -12.60
CA LYS A 223 44.79 26.66 -13.15
C LYS A 223 45.83 25.80 -13.81
N ASP A 224 46.01 25.99 -15.11
CA ASP A 224 47.13 25.41 -15.83
C ASP A 224 48.38 26.20 -15.44
N TYR A 225 49.22 25.59 -14.60
CA TYR A 225 50.58 26.05 -14.41
C TYR A 225 51.42 25.22 -15.35
N ASP A 226 51.87 25.84 -16.45
CA ASP A 226 52.76 25.19 -17.37
C ASP A 226 53.98 24.68 -16.58
N SER A 227 54.08 23.36 -16.44
CA SER A 227 55.11 22.72 -15.63
C SER A 227 56.49 23.07 -16.16
N THR A 228 56.61 23.44 -17.44
CA THR A 228 57.86 23.94 -18.01
C THR A 228 58.25 25.31 -17.44
N ILE A 229 57.29 26.21 -17.20
CA ILE A 229 57.53 27.53 -16.58
C ILE A 229 57.99 27.35 -15.14
N VAL A 230 57.32 26.47 -14.37
CA VAL A 230 57.71 26.21 -12.97
C VAL A 230 59.12 25.63 -12.90
N VAL A 231 59.45 24.65 -13.77
CA VAL A 231 60.80 24.08 -13.84
C VAL A 231 61.83 25.11 -14.30
N ALA A 232 61.51 25.95 -15.29
CA ALA A 232 62.41 26.99 -15.76
C ALA A 232 62.74 28.02 -14.66
N ILE A 233 61.76 28.42 -13.85
CA ILE A 233 61.96 29.33 -12.72
C ILE A 233 62.85 28.68 -11.66
N VAL A 234 62.60 27.42 -11.29
CA VAL A 234 63.39 26.69 -10.29
C VAL A 234 64.84 26.50 -10.75
N VAL A 235 65.05 26.07 -12.00
CA VAL A 235 66.39 25.89 -12.57
C VAL A 235 67.14 27.22 -12.65
N SER A 236 66.46 28.29 -13.11
CA SER A 236 67.05 29.63 -13.17
C SER A 236 67.47 30.13 -11.79
N PHE A 237 66.63 29.92 -10.76
CA PHE A 237 66.94 30.30 -9.39
C PHE A 237 68.15 29.52 -8.84
N LEU A 238 68.22 28.21 -9.07
CA LEU A 238 69.37 27.40 -8.67
C LEU A 238 70.68 27.86 -9.33
N LEU A 239 70.65 28.18 -10.63
CA LEU A 239 71.82 28.72 -11.34
C LEU A 239 72.26 30.07 -10.77
N ILE A 240 71.31 30.95 -10.44
CA ILE A 240 71.61 32.24 -9.79
C ILE A 240 72.26 32.01 -8.42
N CYS A 241 71.72 31.12 -7.59
CA CYS A 241 72.32 30.79 -6.29
C CYS A 241 73.76 30.28 -6.42
N VAL A 242 74.03 29.38 -7.37
CA VAL A 242 75.39 28.88 -7.64
C VAL A 242 76.31 30.01 -8.11
N SER A 243 75.83 30.90 -8.99
CA SER A 243 76.63 32.03 -9.43
C SER A 243 77.00 32.98 -8.28
N LEU A 244 76.06 33.26 -7.38
CA LEU A 244 76.28 34.14 -6.23
C LEU A 244 77.24 33.51 -5.20
N THR A 245 77.16 32.21 -4.95
CA THR A 245 78.10 31.52 -4.05
C THR A 245 79.52 31.51 -4.62
N VAL A 246 79.67 31.32 -5.92
CA VAL A 246 80.96 31.40 -6.62
C VAL A 246 81.52 32.83 -6.56
N ILE A 247 80.72 33.84 -6.87
CA ILE A 247 81.12 35.25 -6.78
C ILE A 247 81.53 35.61 -5.34
N TYR A 248 80.74 35.18 -4.34
CA TYR A 248 81.06 35.37 -2.93
C TYR A 248 82.38 34.70 -2.54
N PHE A 249 82.60 33.46 -2.97
CA PHE A 249 83.86 32.74 -2.73
C PHE A 249 85.07 33.47 -3.33
N PHE A 250 84.97 33.95 -4.57
CA PHE A 250 86.02 34.74 -5.20
C PHE A 250 86.23 36.10 -4.50
N TRP A 251 85.16 36.75 -4.06
CA TRP A 251 85.24 38.01 -3.32
C TRP A 251 85.89 37.82 -1.94
N MET A 252 85.56 36.74 -1.24
CA MET A 252 86.20 36.34 0.01
C MET A 252 87.67 35.99 -0.18
N LYS A 253 88.03 35.29 -1.26
CA LYS A 253 89.43 35.03 -1.62
C LYS A 253 90.20 36.32 -1.90
N LYS A 254 89.58 37.27 -2.62
CA LYS A 254 90.16 38.59 -2.91
C LYS A 254 90.37 39.42 -1.63
N LYS A 255 89.42 39.38 -0.68
CA LYS A 255 89.56 40.02 0.64
C LYS A 255 90.62 39.36 1.52
N GLY A 256 90.71 38.02 1.50
CA GLY A 256 91.77 37.26 2.18
C GLY A 256 93.18 37.58 1.65
N CYS A 257 93.31 37.89 0.36
CA CYS A 257 94.58 38.38 -0.22
C CYS A 257 94.89 39.86 0.07
N LEU A 258 93.90 40.66 0.50
CA LEU A 258 94.07 42.07 0.85
C LEU A 258 94.44 42.28 2.33
N PHE A 259 94.14 41.33 3.21
CA PHE A 259 94.48 41.38 4.64
C PHE A 259 95.74 40.57 5.02
N GLY A 260 96.49 40.06 4.04
CA GLY A 260 97.76 39.34 4.23
C GLY A 260 98.99 40.20 3.91
N LYS A 261 98.91 41.52 4.07
CA LYS A 261 100.02 42.45 3.82
C LYS A 261 100.05 43.56 4.87
N ILE A 262 100.35 43.19 6.11
CA ILE A 262 101.03 44.03 7.12
C ILE A 262 102.01 43.12 7.84
#